data_AF-A0A914K0D4-F1
#
_entry.id   AF-A0A914K0D4-F1
#
_cell.length_a   1.000
_cell.length_b   1.000
_cell.length_c   1.000
_cell.angle_alpha   90.00
_cell.angle_beta   90.00
_cell.angle_gamma   90.00
#
_symmetry.space_group_name_H-M   'P 1'
#
loop_
_entity.id
_entity.type
_entity.pdbx_description
1 polymer ?
#
loop_
_entity_poly.entity_id
_entity_poly.type
_entity_poly.pdbx_seq_one_letter_code
_entity_poly.pdbx_strand_id
1 'polypeptide(L)'
;MRQTHLLPALNATLPKIAQLLKSSKSGFFAKSGVTWVDFLISDYMISAFKAAPEINDKFPELKNHIEKVQKLPQLQKYFKTRPETDW
;
A
#
# COMPACT_ATOMS: atom_id res chain seq x y z
N MET A 1 3.92 -18.71 13.78
CA MET A 1 5.16 -17.89 13.80
C MET A 1 5.04 -16.54 13.09
N ARG A 2 4.34 -16.38 11.95
CA ARG A 2 4.31 -15.08 11.22
C ARG A 2 3.50 -13.95 11.89
N GLN A 3 2.47 -14.26 12.69
CA GLN A 3 1.58 -13.23 13.25
C GLN A 3 2.13 -12.47 14.47
N THR A 4 3.00 -13.08 15.29
CA THR A 4 3.42 -12.50 16.58
C THR A 4 4.24 -11.22 16.47
N HIS A 5 4.95 -11.03 15.34
CA HIS A 5 5.78 -9.84 15.11
C HIS A 5 5.21 -8.90 14.03
N LEU A 6 4.35 -9.40 13.15
CA LEU A 6 3.81 -8.64 12.03
C LEU A 6 2.90 -7.49 12.51
N LEU A 7 1.92 -7.80 13.36
CA LEU A 7 0.94 -6.81 13.80
C LEU A 7 1.60 -5.67 14.62
N PRO A 8 2.51 -5.93 15.58
CA PRO A 8 3.28 -4.87 16.23
C PRO A 8 4.10 -4.02 15.25
N ALA A 9 4.76 -4.65 14.27
CA ALA A 9 5.54 -3.93 13.26
C ALA A 9 4.66 -3.01 12.41
N LEU A 10 3.51 -3.50 11.93
CA LEU A 10 2.55 -2.70 11.15
C LEU A 10 2.00 -1.52 11.95
N ASN A 11 1.61 -1.76 13.21
CA ASN A 11 1.11 -0.68 14.07
C ASN A 11 2.19 0.40 14.32
N ALA A 12 3.48 0.04 14.33
CA ALA A 12 4.57 0.99 14.50
C ALA A 12 4.95 1.76 13.21
N THR A 13 4.82 1.12 12.03
CA THR A 13 5.31 1.67 10.75
C THR A 13 4.22 2.40 9.97
N LEU A 14 3.01 1.85 9.88
CA LEU A 14 1.94 2.39 9.04
C LEU A 14 1.52 3.83 9.38
N PRO A 15 1.47 4.26 10.66
CA PRO A 15 1.20 5.67 10.96
C PRO A 15 2.22 6.63 10.33
N LYS A 16 3.50 6.24 10.29
CA LYS A 16 4.57 7.05 9.67
C LYS A 16 4.41 7.11 8.15
N ILE A 17 4.08 5.97 7.53
CA ILE A 17 3.83 5.89 6.08
C ILE A 17 2.62 6.74 5.71
N ALA A 18 1.53 6.67 6.48
CA ALA A 18 0.35 7.50 6.29
C ALA A 18 0.66 9.00 6.44
N GLN A 19 1.51 9.37 7.39
CA GLN A 19 1.96 10.76 7.56
C GLN A 19 2.78 11.25 6.34
N LEU A 20 3.69 10.42 5.81
CA LEU A 20 4.46 10.73 4.61
C LEU A 20 3.56 10.90 3.37
N LEU A 21 2.56 10.04 3.21
CA LEU A 21 1.59 10.16 2.12
C LEU A 21 0.80 11.48 2.22
N LYS A 22 0.38 11.87 3.42
CA LYS A 22 -0.37 13.12 3.64
C LYS A 22 0.49 14.36 3.39
N SER A 23 1.79 14.31 3.69
CA SER A 23 2.68 15.48 3.59
C SER A 23 2.90 15.97 2.15
N SER A 24 2.81 15.07 1.17
CA SER A 24 2.98 15.40 -0.26
C SER A 24 1.84 16.23 -0.83
N LYS A 25 0.63 16.11 -0.27
CA LYS A 25 -0.65 16.68 -0.75
C LYS A 25 -1.02 16.33 -2.20
N SER A 26 -0.33 15.39 -2.85
CA SER A 26 -0.60 14.96 -4.23
C SER A 26 -1.50 13.73 -4.31
N GLY A 27 -1.65 13.01 -3.20
CA GLY A 27 -2.23 11.67 -3.17
C GLY A 27 -1.25 10.56 -3.59
N PHE A 28 0.02 10.90 -3.81
CA PHE A 28 1.16 10.00 -4.00
C PHE A 28 2.25 10.34 -2.98
N PHE A 29 3.33 9.56 -2.88
CA PHE A 29 4.41 9.85 -1.92
C PHE A 29 5.26 11.07 -2.30
N ALA A 30 5.29 11.47 -3.58
CA ALA A 30 5.98 12.67 -4.03
C ALA A 30 5.00 13.77 -4.45
N LYS A 31 5.38 15.04 -4.21
CA LYS A 31 4.60 16.19 -4.68
C LYS A 31 4.51 16.24 -6.22
N SER A 32 5.51 15.72 -6.91
CA SER A 32 5.58 15.64 -8.38
C SER A 32 4.68 14.58 -9.01
N GLY A 33 3.96 13.79 -8.22
CA GLY A 33 3.09 12.72 -8.69
C GLY A 33 3.66 11.33 -8.40
N VAL A 34 3.31 10.36 -9.25
CA VAL A 34 3.65 8.95 -9.03
C VAL A 34 5.15 8.70 -9.14
N THR A 35 5.65 7.86 -8.25
CA THR A 35 7.04 7.39 -8.22
C THR A 35 7.07 5.89 -7.98
N TRP A 36 8.26 5.28 -8.11
CA TRP A 36 8.43 3.86 -7.81
C TRP A 36 8.05 3.49 -6.36
N VAL A 37 8.14 4.44 -5.41
CA VAL A 37 7.74 4.26 -4.01
C VAL A 37 6.24 3.97 -3.89
N ASP A 38 5.41 4.59 -4.75
CA ASP A 38 3.98 4.34 -4.75
C ASP A 38 3.66 2.89 -5.12
N PHE A 39 4.42 2.29 -6.05
CA PHE A 39 4.27 0.88 -6.40
C PHE A 39 4.76 -0.04 -5.29
N LEU A 40 5.92 0.25 -4.70
CA LEU A 40 6.47 -0.52 -3.58
C LEU A 40 5.48 -0.57 -2.40
N ILE A 41 4.99 0.59 -1.97
CA ILE A 41 4.08 0.67 -0.83
C ILE A 41 2.71 0.07 -1.19
N SER A 42 2.20 0.33 -2.40
CA SER A 42 0.92 -0.26 -2.79
C SER A 42 0.97 -1.79 -2.79
N ASP A 43 2.04 -2.39 -3.30
CA ASP A 43 2.20 -3.85 -3.32
C ASP A 43 2.37 -4.42 -1.92
N TYR A 44 3.25 -3.81 -1.11
CA TYR A 44 3.45 -4.19 0.29
C TYR A 44 2.14 -4.17 1.09
N MET A 45 1.34 -3.11 0.93
CA MET A 45 0.10 -2.96 1.67
C MET A 45 -0.97 -3.98 1.29
N ILE A 46 -1.04 -4.40 0.02
CA ILE A 46 -1.95 -5.48 -0.39
C ILE A 46 -1.63 -6.77 0.37
N SER A 47 -0.36 -7.13 0.46
CA SER A 47 0.09 -8.31 1.21
C SER A 47 -0.10 -8.14 2.71
N ALA A 48 0.18 -6.96 3.26
CA ALA A 48 -0.03 -6.65 4.67
C ALA A 48 -1.50 -6.76 5.09
N PHE A 49 -2.42 -6.24 4.28
CA PHE A 49 -3.86 -6.30 4.54
C PHE A 49 -4.43 -7.71 4.42
N LYS A 50 -3.88 -8.55 3.54
CA LYS A 50 -4.22 -9.99 3.50
C LYS A 50 -3.73 -10.71 4.75
N ALA A 51 -2.52 -10.39 5.21
CA ALA A 51 -1.88 -11.07 6.35
C ALA A 51 -2.38 -10.60 7.73
N ALA A 52 -2.85 -9.36 7.83
CA ALA A 52 -3.39 -8.75 9.04
C ALA A 52 -4.67 -7.94 8.72
N PRO A 53 -5.82 -8.60 8.52
CA PRO A 53 -7.08 -7.91 8.22
C PRO A 53 -7.49 -6.87 9.27
N GLU A 54 -7.00 -6.97 10.51
CA GLU A 54 -7.31 -6.06 11.61
C GLU A 54 -6.81 -4.62 11.38
N ILE A 55 -5.89 -4.41 10.45
CA ILE A 55 -5.36 -3.08 10.11
C ILE A 55 -6.05 -2.43 8.90
N ASN A 56 -6.93 -3.15 8.18
CA ASN A 56 -7.56 -2.66 6.96
C ASN A 56 -8.30 -1.33 7.20
N ASP A 57 -9.08 -1.24 8.28
CA ASP A 57 -9.94 -0.08 8.51
C ASP A 57 -9.26 1.04 9.32
N LYS A 58 -8.02 0.82 9.76
CA LYS A 58 -7.26 1.80 10.55
C LYS A 58 -6.60 2.91 9.71
N PHE A 59 -6.37 2.64 8.42
CA PHE A 59 -5.61 3.55 7.54
C PHE A 59 -6.33 3.78 6.19
N PRO A 60 -7.51 4.44 6.19
CA PRO A 60 -8.27 4.71 4.96
C PRO A 60 -7.48 5.51 3.93
N GLU A 61 -6.52 6.34 4.34
CA GLU A 61 -5.62 7.07 3.44
C GLU A 61 -4.72 6.14 2.61
N LEU A 62 -4.23 5.04 3.21
CA LEU A 62 -3.38 4.07 2.53
C LEU A 62 -4.22 3.23 1.57
N LYS A 63 -5.45 2.87 1.96
CA LYS A 63 -6.42 2.23 1.04
C LYS A 63 -6.69 3.09 -0.19
N ASN A 64 -6.97 4.37 0.01
CA ASN A 64 -7.21 5.31 -1.10
C ASN A 64 -5.98 5.46 -2.01
N HIS A 65 -4.77 5.45 -1.44
CA HIS A 65 -3.52 5.44 -2.22
C HIS A 65 -3.37 4.18 -3.07
N ILE A 66 -3.56 3.00 -2.48
CA ILE A 66 -3.51 1.71 -3.18
C ILE A 66 -4.50 1.70 -4.35
N GLU A 67 -5.75 2.14 -4.11
CA GLU A 67 -6.74 2.23 -5.18
C GLU A 67 -6.30 3.18 -6.31
N LYS A 68 -5.74 4.34 -5.98
CA LYS A 68 -5.22 5.28 -6.99
C LYS A 68 -4.12 4.65 -7.82
N VAL A 69 -3.18 3.95 -7.18
CA VAL A 69 -2.09 3.24 -7.87
C VAL A 69 -2.66 2.12 -8.74
N GLN A 70 -3.55 1.30 -8.20
CA GLN A 70 -4.15 0.18 -8.94
C GLN A 70 -5.01 0.64 -10.12
N LYS A 71 -5.59 1.84 -10.09
CA LYS A 71 -6.39 2.44 -11.17
C LYS A 71 -5.56 3.09 -12.28
N LEU A 72 -4.22 3.11 -12.16
CA LEU A 72 -3.35 3.68 -13.20
C LEU A 72 -3.53 2.92 -14.52
N PRO A 73 -3.84 3.60 -15.64
CA PRO A 73 -4.11 2.95 -16.93
C PRO A 73 -2.95 2.04 -17.39
N GLN A 74 -1.71 2.46 -17.17
CA GLN A 74 -0.52 1.72 -17.54
C GLN A 74 -0.34 0.38 -16.79
N LEU A 75 -0.97 0.24 -15.60
CA LEU A 75 -0.87 -1.00 -14.81
C LEU A 75 -2.00 -1.99 -15.13
N GLN A 76 -3.07 -1.58 -15.80
CA GLN A 76 -4.24 -2.44 -16.03
C GLN A 76 -3.89 -3.70 -16.82
N LYS A 77 -3.01 -3.57 -17.82
CA LYS A 77 -2.52 -4.74 -18.57
C LYS A 77 -1.74 -5.68 -17.64
N TYR A 78 -0.83 -5.14 -16.83
CA TYR A 78 -0.02 -5.94 -15.91
C TYR A 78 -0.89 -6.72 -14.91
N PHE A 79 -1.86 -6.08 -14.26
CA PHE A 79 -2.72 -6.78 -13.30
C PHE A 79 -3.59 -7.86 -13.93
N LYS A 80 -3.96 -7.74 -15.21
CA LYS A 80 -4.71 -8.77 -15.94
C LYS A 80 -3.85 -9.96 -16.38
N THR A 81 -2.56 -9.74 -16.63
CA THR A 81 -1.69 -10.76 -17.24
C THR A 81 -0.62 -11.31 -16.31
N ARG A 82 -0.36 -10.68 -15.16
CA ARG A 82 0.66 -11.14 -14.23
C ARG A 82 0.26 -12.52 -13.69
N PRO A 83 1.21 -13.44 -13.48
CA PRO A 83 0.94 -14.70 -12.82
C PRO A 83 0.37 -14.47 -11.42
N GLU A 84 -0.59 -15.31 -11.03
CA GLU A 84 -1.00 -15.41 -9.64
C GLU A 84 0.03 -16.24 -8.88
N THR A 85 0.52 -15.71 -7.77
CA THR A 85 1.51 -16.35 -6.90
C THR A 85 1.01 -16.34 -5.46
N ASP A 86 1.33 -17.41 -4.72
CA ASP A 86 0.84 -17.63 -3.34
C ASP A 86 1.62 -16.85 -2.26
N TRP A 87 2.59 -16.03 -2.66
CA TRP A 87 3.44 -15.25 -1.76
C TRP A 87 3.24 -13.74 -1.92
#